data_AF-A0A8T7BYW0-F1
#
_entry.id   AF-A0A8T7BYW0-F1
#
_cell.length_a   1.000
_cell.length_b   1.000
_cell.length_c   1.000
_cell.angle_alpha   90.00
_cell.angle_beta   90.00
_cell.angle_gamma   90.00
#
_symmetry.space_group_name_H-M   'P 1'
#
loop_
_entity.id
_entity.type
_entity.pdbx_description
1 polymer ?
#
loop_
_entity_poly.entity_id
_entity_poly.type
_entity_poly.pdbx_seq_one_letter_code
_entity_poly.pdbx_strand_id
1 'polypeptide(L)'
;MFGLKKGARNDGQLLAPLDTGAIQLEPGQDYLLEAVLRTLTLGHLFTEGTADSNQVWLEVQVHADGNLIGASGLLDPVSGAVDEWSHFVNAYVLDKNGRRIDRRNAEDIFTPLYNHQIPPGAADVVHYGFEVPEQATRIEITATLKYRKFDTRFFRLFIDDETAYNDLPITTIAQDKVILGVGPTTVDIAVPEGAVPLWQRWNDYGIGLLRKRGAGELRQAEQAFSQVATAGHATGHVNLARVFLREGRLDEAVTALRAATAHATPAPAWTVDYLSGLVNKQNGFLEAAVTDFTAVLTTQYNDARQRGFDFSKDYRVRNELAGVYFELARLERTAERAEARQALLDKAITEFNATLVIDPENMTAHYGLAQIYALTGDSAREKHHRDLHARYKPDDNARDAAISAARRHSAAANAAADAIVIYDLHRHVRANSGHGATVSQR
;
A
#
# COMPACT_ATOMS: atom_id res chain seq x y z
N MET A 1 11.69 10.51 -8.09
CA MET A 1 10.55 11.12 -8.82
C MET A 1 10.30 10.35 -10.10
N PHE A 2 9.03 10.11 -10.44
CA PHE A 2 8.69 9.22 -11.55
C PHE A 2 8.12 9.95 -12.77
N GLY A 3 7.05 10.72 -12.57
CA GLY A 3 6.28 11.35 -13.64
C GLY A 3 5.55 12.60 -13.16
N LEU A 4 4.94 13.30 -14.11
CA LEU A 4 3.96 14.36 -13.86
C LEU A 4 2.63 13.98 -14.52
N LYS A 5 1.49 14.26 -13.92
CA LYS A 5 0.19 14.25 -14.63
C LYS A 5 -0.20 15.68 -14.98
N LYS A 6 -0.73 15.88 -16.20
CA LYS A 6 -1.28 17.18 -16.62
C LYS A 6 -2.56 17.50 -15.84
N GLY A 7 -2.63 18.71 -15.29
CA GLY A 7 -3.62 19.11 -14.32
C GLY A 7 -3.30 18.57 -12.94
N ALA A 8 -3.69 19.29 -11.88
CA ALA A 8 -3.56 18.83 -10.49
C ALA A 8 -4.62 17.75 -10.14
N ARG A 9 -4.77 16.73 -11.01
CA ARG A 9 -5.80 15.68 -10.92
C ARG A 9 -5.21 14.30 -11.22
N ASN A 10 -5.75 13.28 -10.56
CA ASN A 10 -5.19 11.93 -10.63
C ASN A 10 -5.46 11.18 -11.95
N ASP A 11 -6.45 11.62 -12.72
CA ASP A 11 -6.83 11.09 -14.03
C ASP A 11 -6.16 11.84 -15.21
N GLY A 12 -5.29 12.79 -14.91
CA GLY A 12 -4.53 13.55 -15.89
C GLY A 12 -3.61 12.69 -16.75
N GLN A 13 -3.26 13.18 -17.94
CA GLN A 13 -2.30 12.51 -18.82
C GLN A 13 -0.94 12.40 -18.13
N LEU A 14 -0.44 11.19 -17.98
CA LEU A 14 0.88 10.91 -17.41
C LEU A 14 2.00 11.26 -18.41
N LEU A 15 2.90 12.13 -17.98
CA LEU A 15 4.17 12.48 -18.61
C LEU A 15 5.28 11.79 -17.82
N ALA A 16 5.73 10.64 -18.32
CA ALA A 16 6.76 9.83 -17.67
C ALA A 16 7.57 9.03 -18.71
N PRO A 17 8.83 8.70 -18.41
CA PRO A 17 9.57 9.07 -17.19
C PRO A 17 10.23 10.47 -17.30
N LEU A 18 10.44 11.15 -16.17
CA LEU A 18 10.96 12.53 -16.14
C LEU A 18 12.41 12.71 -16.57
N ASP A 19 13.20 11.66 -16.61
CA ASP A 19 14.65 11.68 -16.88
C ASP A 19 15.01 11.53 -18.36
N THR A 20 14.02 11.59 -19.27
CA THR A 20 14.26 11.47 -20.72
C THR A 20 14.57 12.81 -21.40
N GLY A 21 14.48 13.94 -20.69
CA GLY A 21 14.66 15.28 -21.25
C GLY A 21 13.56 15.73 -22.24
N ALA A 22 12.62 14.84 -22.57
CA ALA A 22 11.57 15.07 -23.56
C ALA A 22 10.36 15.84 -22.99
N ILE A 23 10.29 16.04 -21.68
CA ILE A 23 9.15 16.65 -21.02
C ILE A 23 9.40 18.15 -20.85
N GLN A 24 8.57 18.94 -21.54
CA GLN A 24 8.46 20.38 -21.37
C GLN A 24 7.16 20.71 -20.64
N LEU A 25 7.25 21.64 -19.69
CA LEU A 25 6.10 22.16 -18.97
C LEU A 25 5.50 23.34 -19.74
N GLU A 26 4.19 23.47 -19.67
CA GLU A 26 3.45 24.59 -20.24
C GLU A 26 3.32 25.69 -19.16
N PRO A 27 3.67 26.95 -19.48
CA PRO A 27 3.47 28.05 -18.54
C PRO A 27 2.00 28.22 -18.14
N GLY A 28 1.77 28.58 -16.87
CA GLY A 28 0.42 28.80 -16.32
C GLY A 28 -0.41 27.53 -16.14
N GLN A 29 0.18 26.34 -16.30
CA GLN A 29 -0.52 25.06 -16.15
C GLN A 29 -0.26 24.40 -14.79
N ASP A 30 -1.26 23.68 -14.32
CA ASP A 30 -1.17 22.81 -13.15
C ASP A 30 -0.60 21.45 -13.51
N TYR A 31 0.20 20.91 -12.60
CA TYR A 31 0.76 19.56 -12.69
C TYR A 31 0.65 18.83 -11.36
N LEU A 32 0.54 17.50 -11.46
CA LEU A 32 0.61 16.60 -10.32
C LEU A 32 1.90 15.79 -10.38
N LEU A 33 2.80 15.99 -9.42
CA LEU A 33 4.02 15.21 -9.27
C LEU A 33 3.73 13.82 -8.71
N GLU A 34 4.20 12.80 -9.41
CA GLU A 34 4.17 11.39 -8.98
C GLU A 34 5.52 11.03 -8.34
N ALA A 35 5.59 11.11 -7.00
CA ALA A 35 6.78 10.75 -6.24
C ALA A 35 6.68 9.28 -5.75
N VAL A 36 7.67 8.46 -6.09
CA VAL A 36 7.73 7.05 -5.68
C VAL A 36 8.70 6.90 -4.51
N LEU A 37 8.22 6.38 -3.39
CA LEU A 37 9.03 5.94 -2.25
C LEU A 37 9.14 4.43 -2.30
N ARG A 38 10.36 3.88 -2.35
CA ARG A 38 10.58 2.43 -2.46
C ARG A 38 11.46 1.89 -1.34
N THR A 39 11.18 0.67 -0.93
CA THR A 39 12.04 -0.09 -0.01
C THR A 39 12.88 -1.08 -0.80
N LEU A 40 14.13 -1.31 -0.36
CA LEU A 40 15.08 -2.14 -1.09
C LEU A 40 15.51 -3.37 -0.28
N THR A 41 16.19 -3.15 0.84
CA THR A 41 16.88 -4.21 1.59
C THR A 41 16.22 -4.55 2.93
N LEU A 42 15.06 -3.94 3.22
CA LEU A 42 14.36 -4.12 4.49
C LEU A 42 13.65 -5.47 4.52
N GLY A 43 13.80 -6.20 5.63
CA GLY A 43 13.07 -7.46 5.89
C GLY A 43 11.74 -7.27 6.61
N HIS A 44 11.36 -6.03 6.88
CA HIS A 44 10.21 -5.64 7.69
C HIS A 44 9.59 -4.34 7.09
N LEU A 45 8.43 -3.90 7.58
CA LEU A 45 7.75 -2.67 7.14
C LEU A 45 8.64 -1.43 7.36
N PHE A 46 8.54 -0.43 6.49
CA PHE A 46 9.15 0.88 6.69
C PHE A 46 8.06 1.92 6.95
N THR A 47 7.90 2.49 8.13
CA THR A 47 8.76 2.46 9.32
C THR A 47 8.26 1.44 10.34
N GLU A 48 9.06 0.49 10.83
CA GLU A 48 8.60 -0.51 11.83
C GLU A 48 9.03 -0.19 13.28
N GLY A 49 8.45 -0.94 14.23
CA GLY A 49 8.77 -1.00 15.66
C GLY A 49 8.29 0.20 16.48
N THR A 50 8.32 1.39 15.89
CA THR A 50 8.06 2.66 16.57
C THR A 50 7.38 3.66 15.62
N ALA A 51 6.56 3.13 14.70
CA ALA A 51 5.88 3.86 13.63
C ALA A 51 4.93 4.96 14.13
N ASP A 52 4.53 4.88 15.39
CA ASP A 52 3.70 5.84 16.11
C ASP A 52 4.48 7.07 16.63
N SER A 53 5.80 6.94 16.81
CA SER A 53 6.65 7.95 17.49
C SER A 53 7.79 8.49 16.63
N ASN A 54 8.39 7.67 15.78
CA ASN A 54 9.38 8.15 14.82
C ASN A 54 8.69 9.05 13.80
N GLN A 55 9.32 10.18 13.49
CA GLN A 55 8.79 11.11 12.50
C GLN A 55 9.55 10.94 11.20
N VAL A 56 8.91 10.29 10.23
CA VAL A 56 9.41 10.19 8.85
C VAL A 56 8.45 10.90 7.93
N TRP A 57 8.96 11.82 7.14
CA TRP A 57 8.14 12.63 6.24
C TRP A 57 8.88 12.92 4.95
N LEU A 58 8.10 13.18 3.91
CA LEU A 58 8.61 13.61 2.62
C LEU A 58 8.52 15.14 2.55
N GLU A 59 9.67 15.80 2.48
CA GLU A 59 9.76 17.21 2.13
C GLU A 59 9.85 17.35 0.62
N VAL A 60 9.03 18.22 0.04
CA VAL A 60 9.05 18.54 -1.39
C VAL A 60 9.15 20.05 -1.53
N GLN A 61 10.06 20.52 -2.39
CA GLN A 61 10.21 21.93 -2.72
C GLN A 61 10.27 22.09 -4.23
N VAL A 62 9.54 23.09 -4.74
CA VAL A 62 9.48 23.44 -6.15
C VAL A 62 9.98 24.87 -6.31
N HIS A 63 10.99 25.07 -7.15
CA HIS A 63 11.55 26.37 -7.46
C HIS A 63 11.34 26.68 -8.95
N ALA A 64 10.91 27.91 -9.24
CA ALA A 64 10.89 28.48 -10.59
C ALA A 64 12.02 29.50 -10.72
N ASP A 65 12.95 29.25 -11.66
CA ASP A 65 14.11 30.13 -11.91
C ASP A 65 14.87 30.54 -10.64
N GLY A 66 14.99 29.60 -9.68
CA GLY A 66 15.65 29.80 -8.39
C GLY A 66 14.78 30.32 -7.25
N ASN A 67 13.54 30.75 -7.52
CA ASN A 67 12.60 31.22 -6.50
C ASN A 67 11.68 30.08 -6.03
N LEU A 68 11.51 29.90 -4.71
CA LEU A 68 10.59 28.91 -4.17
C LEU A 68 9.14 29.29 -4.51
N ILE A 69 8.43 28.41 -5.22
CA ILE A 69 7.03 28.60 -5.62
C ILE A 69 6.06 27.64 -4.93
N GLY A 70 6.56 26.55 -4.32
CA GLY A 70 5.73 25.61 -3.59
C GLY A 70 6.55 24.69 -2.70
N ALA A 71 5.99 24.30 -1.55
CA ALA A 71 6.65 23.42 -0.61
C ALA A 71 5.66 22.61 0.25
N SER A 72 6.10 21.44 0.71
CA SER A 72 5.47 20.58 1.71
C SER A 72 6.57 19.99 2.60
N GLY A 73 6.26 19.65 3.87
CA GLY A 73 7.25 19.08 4.79
C GLY A 73 8.17 20.08 5.46
N LEU A 74 7.85 21.39 5.39
CA LEU A 74 8.60 22.43 6.06
C LEU A 74 8.41 22.37 7.58
N LEU A 75 9.42 22.88 8.30
CA LEU A 75 9.37 23.03 9.75
C LEU A 75 8.78 24.40 10.11
N ASP A 76 7.93 24.41 11.12
CA ASP A 76 7.52 25.62 11.81
C ASP A 76 8.75 26.24 12.51
N PRO A 77 9.08 27.52 12.25
CA PRO A 77 10.30 28.15 12.75
C PRO A 77 10.29 28.39 14.26
N VAL A 78 9.12 28.31 14.92
CA VAL A 78 8.97 28.58 16.36
C VAL A 78 9.02 27.28 17.17
N SER A 79 8.37 26.23 16.68
CA SER A 79 8.20 24.96 17.40
C SER A 79 9.07 23.84 16.86
N GLY A 80 9.61 23.97 15.65
CA GLY A 80 10.30 22.87 14.95
C GLY A 80 9.37 21.72 14.57
N ALA A 81 8.05 21.91 14.63
CA ALA A 81 7.07 20.93 14.16
C ALA A 81 7.05 20.87 12.63
N VAL A 82 6.97 19.67 12.07
CA VAL A 82 6.70 19.47 10.64
C VAL A 82 5.24 19.86 10.37
N ASP A 83 4.96 20.55 9.27
CA ASP A 83 3.59 20.84 8.85
C ASP A 83 2.73 19.55 8.84
N GLU A 84 1.61 19.57 9.56
CA GLU A 84 0.68 18.45 9.68
C GLU A 84 0.07 18.03 8.33
N TRP A 85 0.07 18.93 7.33
CA TRP A 85 -0.40 18.66 5.97
C TRP A 85 0.66 18.00 5.09
N SER A 86 1.77 17.53 5.66
CA SER A 86 2.81 16.81 4.94
C SER A 86 2.51 15.32 4.81
N HIS A 87 3.12 14.67 3.83
CA HIS A 87 3.08 13.21 3.75
C HIS A 87 4.02 12.59 4.81
N PHE A 88 3.44 11.91 5.79
CA PHE A 88 4.18 11.11 6.77
C PHE A 88 4.18 9.63 6.38
N VAL A 89 5.37 9.01 6.43
CA VAL A 89 5.56 7.56 6.22
C VAL A 89 5.48 6.89 7.59
N ASN A 90 4.26 6.74 8.11
CA ASN A 90 4.01 6.26 9.46
C ASN A 90 2.70 5.46 9.58
N ALA A 91 2.36 5.05 10.81
CA ALA A 91 1.03 4.54 11.14
C ALA A 91 0.33 5.53 12.07
N TYR A 92 -0.80 6.10 11.64
CA TYR A 92 -1.61 6.97 12.47
C TYR A 92 -2.62 6.13 13.24
N VAL A 93 -2.23 5.73 14.45
CA VAL A 93 -3.02 4.85 15.32
C VAL A 93 -3.86 5.63 16.32
N LEU A 94 -5.04 5.09 16.64
CA LEU A 94 -6.07 5.72 17.45
C LEU A 94 -6.39 4.90 18.69
N ASP A 95 -6.79 5.58 19.76
CA ASP A 95 -7.50 4.98 20.90
C ASP A 95 -8.97 4.67 20.55
N LYS A 96 -9.68 4.01 21.48
CA LYS A 96 -11.11 3.69 21.34
C LYS A 96 -12.04 4.90 21.19
N ASN A 97 -11.55 6.11 21.48
CA ASN A 97 -12.31 7.36 21.37
C ASN A 97 -11.94 8.15 20.09
N GLY A 98 -11.06 7.62 19.24
CA GLY A 98 -10.59 8.30 18.04
C GLY A 98 -9.51 9.36 18.28
N ARG A 99 -8.82 9.34 19.42
CA ARG A 99 -7.67 10.22 19.68
C ARG A 99 -6.39 9.55 19.16
N ARG A 100 -5.50 10.34 18.55
CA ARG A 100 -4.18 9.84 18.13
C ARG A 100 -3.41 9.33 19.35
N ILE A 101 -2.78 8.17 19.20
CA ILE A 101 -1.74 7.71 20.13
C ILE A 101 -0.48 8.53 19.86
N ASP A 102 -0.12 9.40 20.80
CA ASP A 102 0.99 10.35 20.66
C ASP A 102 1.89 10.43 21.90
N ARG A 103 1.71 9.51 22.85
CA ARG A 103 2.46 9.44 24.11
C ARG A 103 3.15 8.09 24.32
N ARG A 104 3.28 7.27 23.28
CA ARG A 104 3.77 5.88 23.37
C ARG A 104 2.93 4.95 24.26
N ASN A 105 1.65 5.27 24.47
CA ASN A 105 0.68 4.44 25.14
C ASN A 105 0.16 3.34 24.19
N ALA A 106 1.01 2.36 23.90
CA ALA A 106 0.73 1.27 22.96
C ALA A 106 -0.44 0.38 23.42
N GLU A 107 -0.66 0.27 24.72
CA GLU A 107 -1.77 -0.44 25.36
C GLU A 107 -3.15 0.11 24.99
N ASP A 108 -3.22 1.38 24.56
CA ASP A 108 -4.47 2.03 24.14
C ASP A 108 -4.69 1.94 22.62
N ILE A 109 -3.75 1.39 21.85
CA ILE A 109 -3.89 1.26 20.39
C ILE A 109 -5.12 0.39 20.09
N PHE A 110 -6.10 0.98 19.43
CA PHE A 110 -7.35 0.34 19.07
C PHE A 110 -7.48 0.09 17.56
N THR A 111 -7.24 1.11 16.73
CA THR A 111 -7.31 0.98 15.26
C THR A 111 -6.45 2.03 14.55
N PRO A 112 -5.87 1.75 13.38
CA PRO A 112 -5.27 2.79 12.55
C PRO A 112 -6.35 3.63 11.84
N LEU A 113 -6.14 4.94 11.79
CA LEU A 113 -6.81 5.84 10.83
C LEU A 113 -6.26 5.57 9.41
N TYR A 114 -4.94 5.60 9.28
CA TYR A 114 -4.22 5.23 8.07
C TYR A 114 -2.90 4.53 8.41
N ASN A 115 -2.36 3.80 7.43
CA ASN A 115 -1.06 3.17 7.52
C ASN A 115 -0.30 3.42 6.21
N HIS A 116 0.68 4.32 6.26
CA HIS A 116 1.58 4.66 5.16
C HIS A 116 2.93 3.94 5.25
N GLN A 117 3.06 2.94 6.12
CA GLN A 117 4.23 2.09 6.12
C GLN A 117 4.34 1.33 4.78
N ILE A 118 5.56 1.05 4.34
CA ILE A 118 5.90 0.43 3.06
C ILE A 118 6.48 -0.97 3.33
N PRO A 119 5.84 -2.06 2.86
CA PRO A 119 6.36 -3.42 3.02
C PRO A 119 7.72 -3.65 2.35
N PRO A 120 8.46 -4.70 2.75
CA PRO A 120 9.66 -5.18 2.07
C PRO A 120 9.49 -5.32 0.57
N GLY A 121 10.41 -4.74 -0.21
CA GLY A 121 10.41 -4.81 -1.67
C GLY A 121 9.19 -4.15 -2.32
N ALA A 122 8.44 -3.34 -1.58
CA ALA A 122 7.31 -2.57 -2.09
C ALA A 122 7.65 -1.09 -2.22
N ALA A 123 6.72 -0.36 -2.82
CA ALA A 123 6.77 1.08 -3.00
C ALA A 123 5.43 1.74 -2.65
N ASP A 124 5.43 3.06 -2.45
CA ASP A 124 4.25 3.92 -2.34
C ASP A 124 4.38 5.09 -3.33
N VAL A 125 3.23 5.62 -3.78
CA VAL A 125 3.16 6.80 -4.65
C VAL A 125 2.57 7.96 -3.87
N VAL A 126 3.20 9.12 -3.90
CA VAL A 126 2.73 10.34 -3.25
C VAL A 126 2.50 11.41 -4.32
N HIS A 127 1.33 12.05 -4.29
CA HIS A 127 0.92 13.01 -5.31
C HIS A 127 1.01 14.45 -4.78
N TYR A 128 1.74 15.32 -5.48
CA TYR A 128 1.89 16.73 -5.10
C TYR A 128 1.41 17.67 -6.22
N GLY A 129 0.43 18.51 -5.94
CA GLY A 129 -0.06 19.51 -6.89
C GLY A 129 0.76 20.79 -6.85
N PHE A 130 1.15 21.30 -8.01
CA PHE A 130 1.77 22.62 -8.15
C PHE A 130 1.38 23.28 -9.47
N GLU A 131 1.61 24.59 -9.54
CA GLU A 131 1.32 25.45 -10.69
C GLU A 131 2.64 25.96 -11.25
N VAL A 132 2.78 25.96 -12.56
CA VAL A 132 3.93 26.54 -13.25
C VAL A 132 3.66 28.02 -13.52
N PRO A 133 4.44 28.98 -12.99
CA PRO A 133 4.23 30.40 -13.25
C PRO A 133 4.33 30.74 -14.75
N GLU A 134 3.56 31.72 -15.22
CA GLU A 134 3.51 32.12 -16.65
C GLU A 134 4.89 32.53 -17.21
N GLN A 135 5.71 33.18 -16.38
CA GLN A 135 7.03 33.69 -16.74
C GLN A 135 8.16 32.70 -16.46
N ALA A 136 7.87 31.53 -15.89
CA ALA A 136 8.91 30.58 -15.52
C ALA A 136 9.59 30.03 -16.79
N THR A 137 10.92 29.90 -16.76
CA THR A 137 11.67 29.24 -17.85
C THR A 137 12.15 27.85 -17.45
N ARG A 138 12.29 27.63 -16.15
CA ARG A 138 12.79 26.38 -15.57
C ARG A 138 12.09 26.10 -14.24
N ILE A 139 11.69 24.84 -14.06
CA ILE A 139 11.21 24.30 -12.79
C ILE A 139 12.25 23.33 -12.24
N GLU A 140 12.57 23.47 -10.96
CA GLU A 140 13.40 22.55 -10.20
C GLU A 140 12.59 21.98 -9.04
N ILE A 141 12.49 20.65 -8.98
CA ILE A 141 11.78 19.93 -7.93
C ILE A 141 12.78 19.11 -7.15
N THR A 142 12.78 19.26 -5.83
CA THR A 142 13.56 18.43 -4.90
C THR A 142 12.61 17.71 -3.96
N ALA A 143 12.79 16.40 -3.81
CA ALA A 143 12.05 15.57 -2.87
C ALA A 143 13.04 14.87 -1.93
N THR A 144 12.88 15.08 -0.62
CA THR A 144 13.79 14.60 0.42
C THR A 144 13.02 13.84 1.48
N LEU A 145 13.30 12.54 1.62
CA LEU A 145 12.77 11.72 2.71
C LEU A 145 13.61 11.98 3.96
N LYS A 146 12.97 12.54 4.99
CA LYS A 146 13.61 12.94 6.24
C LYS A 146 13.16 12.05 7.39
N TYR A 147 14.04 11.85 8.36
CA TYR A 147 13.77 11.16 9.61
C TYR A 147 14.20 11.99 10.79
N ARG A 148 13.35 12.02 11.82
CA ARG A 148 13.65 12.53 13.16
C ARG A 148 13.13 11.55 14.19
N LYS A 149 13.86 11.40 15.30
CA LYS A 149 13.54 10.37 16.29
C LYS A 149 12.15 10.53 16.91
N PHE A 150 11.74 11.75 17.24
CA PHE A 150 10.45 12.04 17.83
C PHE A 150 9.79 13.25 17.17
N ASP A 151 8.46 13.21 17.05
CA ASP A 151 7.68 14.40 16.71
C ASP A 151 7.72 15.44 17.85
N THR A 152 7.36 16.68 17.53
CA THR A 152 7.43 17.81 18.48
C THR A 152 6.55 17.59 19.71
N ARG A 153 5.42 16.89 19.57
CA ARG A 153 4.52 16.65 20.69
C ARG A 153 5.15 15.67 21.67
N PHE A 154 5.67 14.55 21.19
CA PHE A 154 6.34 13.58 22.04
C PHE A 154 7.63 14.13 22.64
N PHE A 155 8.40 14.90 21.87
CA PHE A 155 9.60 15.59 22.37
C PHE A 155 9.29 16.48 23.58
N ARG A 156 8.30 17.37 23.46
CA ARG A 156 7.89 18.30 24.53
C ARG A 156 7.42 17.60 25.79
N LEU A 157 6.71 16.47 25.64
CA LEU A 157 6.32 15.63 26.77
C LEU A 157 7.54 15.04 27.50
N PHE A 158 8.58 14.67 26.77
CA PHE A 158 9.78 14.05 27.36
C PHE A 158 10.66 15.05 28.11
N ILE A 159 10.78 16.28 27.59
CA ILE A 159 11.60 17.33 28.21
C ILE A 159 10.83 18.20 29.21
N ASP A 160 9.51 18.01 29.33
CA ASP A 160 8.60 18.76 30.21
C ASP A 160 8.58 20.27 29.91
N ASP A 161 8.51 20.64 28.63
CA ASP A 161 8.39 22.04 28.16
C ASP A 161 7.48 22.10 26.92
N GLU A 162 6.28 22.66 27.07
CA GLU A 162 5.29 22.78 25.99
C GLU A 162 5.66 23.79 24.91
N THR A 163 6.62 24.67 25.16
CA THR A 163 7.04 25.75 24.26
C THR A 163 8.34 25.46 23.53
N ALA A 164 9.10 24.46 24.00
CA ALA A 164 10.39 24.10 23.43
C ALA A 164 10.35 23.88 21.91
N TYR A 165 11.37 24.38 21.24
CA TYR A 165 11.65 24.08 19.84
C TYR A 165 12.21 22.66 19.72
N ASN A 166 11.67 21.84 18.81
CA ASN A 166 12.20 20.49 18.58
C ASN A 166 13.47 20.55 17.72
N ASP A 167 14.61 20.56 18.41
CA ASP A 167 15.96 20.60 17.85
C ASP A 167 16.59 19.22 17.63
N LEU A 168 15.82 18.13 17.79
CA LEU A 168 16.33 16.78 17.54
C LEU A 168 16.89 16.66 16.10
N PRO A 169 18.03 15.97 15.92
CA PRO A 169 18.67 15.86 14.60
C PRO A 169 17.72 15.28 13.55
N ILE A 170 17.79 15.87 12.36
CA ILE A 170 17.07 15.40 11.17
C ILE A 170 18.06 14.77 10.22
N THR A 171 17.81 13.49 9.89
CA THR A 171 18.62 12.74 8.93
C THR A 171 17.90 12.67 7.58
N THR A 172 18.59 13.01 6.50
CA THR A 172 18.15 12.70 5.15
C THR A 172 18.37 11.22 4.86
N ILE A 173 17.29 10.48 4.63
CA ILE A 173 17.33 9.06 4.24
C ILE A 173 17.62 8.94 2.75
N ALA A 174 16.90 9.71 1.94
CA ALA A 174 17.01 9.70 0.49
C ALA A 174 16.62 11.06 -0.06
N GLN A 175 17.20 11.44 -1.20
CA GLN A 175 16.86 12.66 -1.90
C GLN A 175 16.91 12.41 -3.41
N ASP A 176 16.00 13.06 -4.13
CA ASP A 176 16.01 13.11 -5.58
C ASP A 176 15.74 14.55 -6.05
N LYS A 177 16.27 14.90 -7.23
CA LYS A 177 16.15 16.23 -7.82
C LYS A 177 15.93 16.12 -9.33
N VAL A 178 14.93 16.83 -9.84
CA VAL A 178 14.66 16.93 -11.28
C VAL A 178 14.56 18.39 -11.69
N ILE A 179 15.03 18.66 -12.91
CA ILE A 179 14.96 19.96 -13.54
C ILE A 179 14.20 19.79 -14.84
N LEU A 180 13.19 20.64 -15.05
CA LEU A 180 12.30 20.60 -16.20
C LEU A 180 12.27 21.97 -16.87
N GLY A 181 12.25 21.96 -18.19
CA GLY A 181 12.16 23.16 -19.01
C GLY A 181 10.71 23.61 -19.12
N VAL A 182 10.49 24.92 -19.20
CA VAL A 182 9.17 25.50 -19.39
C VAL A 182 9.11 26.18 -20.77
N GLY A 183 8.03 25.92 -21.50
CA GLY A 183 7.85 26.39 -22.87
C GLY A 183 8.98 25.89 -23.78
N PRO A 184 9.63 26.78 -24.56
CA PRO A 184 10.67 26.39 -25.51
C PRO A 184 12.02 26.06 -24.85
N THR A 185 12.17 26.33 -23.56
CA THR A 185 13.45 26.11 -22.86
C THR A 185 13.74 24.63 -22.73
N THR A 186 14.86 24.21 -23.31
CA THR A 186 15.42 22.86 -23.11
C THR A 186 16.38 22.86 -21.94
N VAL A 187 16.32 21.83 -21.12
CA VAL A 187 17.29 21.57 -20.05
C VAL A 187 17.94 20.23 -20.32
N ASP A 188 19.28 20.23 -20.30
CA ASP A 188 20.04 19.00 -20.40
C ASP A 188 19.87 18.22 -19.11
N ILE A 189 19.20 17.07 -19.20
CA ILE A 189 19.04 16.14 -18.09
C ILE A 189 20.13 15.08 -18.21
N ALA A 190 21.11 15.13 -17.30
CA ALA A 190 22.03 14.02 -17.14
C ALA A 190 21.33 12.91 -16.35
N VAL A 191 21.17 11.73 -16.97
CA VAL A 191 20.76 10.52 -16.24
C VAL A 191 21.93 10.11 -15.33
N PRO A 192 21.74 10.04 -14.01
CA PRO A 192 22.83 9.68 -13.11
C PRO A 192 23.39 8.29 -13.41
N GLU A 193 24.70 8.12 -13.23
CA GLU A 193 25.31 6.79 -13.26
C GLU A 193 24.71 5.91 -12.15
N GLY A 194 24.34 4.67 -12.47
CA GLY A 194 23.64 3.78 -11.53
C GLY A 194 22.15 4.09 -11.33
N ALA A 195 21.53 4.87 -12.22
CA ALA A 195 20.09 5.10 -12.20
C ALA A 195 19.30 3.78 -12.21
N VAL A 196 18.16 3.80 -11.53
CA VAL A 196 17.25 2.66 -11.45
C VAL A 196 16.76 2.31 -12.87
N PRO A 197 16.85 1.04 -13.31
CA PRO A 197 16.37 0.63 -14.63
C PRO A 197 14.90 1.05 -14.85
N LEU A 198 14.59 1.51 -16.05
CA LEU A 198 13.27 2.08 -16.35
C LEU A 198 12.11 1.11 -16.05
N TRP A 199 12.26 -0.18 -16.38
CA TRP A 199 11.25 -1.19 -16.07
C TRP A 199 11.00 -1.32 -14.56
N GLN A 200 12.04 -1.17 -13.72
CA GLN A 200 11.89 -1.21 -12.26
C GLN A 200 11.15 0.03 -11.78
N ARG A 201 11.40 1.20 -12.37
CA ARG A 201 10.67 2.44 -12.01
C ARG A 201 9.19 2.33 -12.34
N TRP A 202 8.83 1.76 -13.50
CA TRP A 202 7.44 1.44 -13.83
C TRP A 202 6.83 0.41 -12.88
N ASN A 203 7.60 -0.61 -12.50
CA ASN A 203 7.16 -1.63 -11.56
C ASN A 203 6.91 -1.05 -10.16
N ASP A 204 7.84 -0.24 -9.63
CA ASP A 204 7.73 0.42 -8.33
C ASP A 204 6.54 1.39 -8.33
N TYR A 205 6.37 2.18 -9.40
CA TYR A 205 5.21 3.05 -9.58
C TYR A 205 3.89 2.24 -9.56
N GLY A 206 3.80 1.18 -10.36
CA GLY A 206 2.62 0.29 -10.38
C GLY A 206 2.34 -0.37 -9.03
N ILE A 207 3.38 -0.79 -8.28
CA ILE A 207 3.23 -1.37 -6.94
C ILE A 207 2.62 -0.34 -5.98
N GLY A 208 3.10 0.90 -5.99
CA GLY A 208 2.56 1.93 -5.12
C GLY A 208 1.10 2.29 -5.44
N LEU A 209 0.74 2.37 -6.72
CA LEU A 209 -0.65 2.57 -7.17
C LEU A 209 -1.55 1.38 -6.76
N LEU A 210 -1.09 0.15 -6.97
CA LEU A 210 -1.80 -1.07 -6.56
C LEU A 210 -2.03 -1.10 -5.04
N ARG A 211 -1.13 -0.54 -4.24
CA ARG A 211 -1.25 -0.53 -2.77
C ARG A 211 -2.25 0.48 -2.23
N LYS A 212 -2.71 1.45 -3.02
CA LYS A 212 -3.74 2.39 -2.55
C LYS A 212 -5.00 1.66 -2.10
N ARG A 213 -5.65 2.24 -1.09
CA ARG A 213 -6.88 1.69 -0.48
C ARG A 213 -8.03 1.70 -1.50
N GLY A 214 -8.97 0.77 -1.35
CA GLY A 214 -10.14 0.68 -2.23
C GLY A 214 -9.77 0.32 -3.67
N ALA A 215 -10.52 0.82 -4.65
CA ALA A 215 -10.20 0.66 -6.08
C ALA A 215 -9.48 1.89 -6.67
N GLY A 216 -8.83 2.70 -5.83
CA GLY A 216 -8.48 4.10 -6.15
C GLY A 216 -7.66 4.30 -7.42
N GLU A 217 -6.68 3.43 -7.70
CA GLU A 217 -5.72 3.63 -8.81
C GLU A 217 -5.39 2.35 -9.59
N LEU A 218 -6.32 1.37 -9.62
CA LEU A 218 -6.07 0.08 -10.27
C LEU A 218 -5.85 0.21 -11.78
N ARG A 219 -6.57 1.12 -12.45
CA ARG A 219 -6.39 1.41 -13.88
C ARG A 219 -5.00 1.97 -14.19
N GLN A 220 -4.49 2.87 -13.36
CA GLN A 220 -3.14 3.42 -13.50
C GLN A 220 -2.09 2.34 -13.21
N ALA A 221 -2.34 1.46 -12.23
CA ALA A 221 -1.48 0.32 -11.94
C ALA A 221 -1.42 -0.67 -13.12
N GLU A 222 -2.55 -0.97 -13.75
CA GLU A 222 -2.62 -1.77 -14.98
C GLU A 222 -1.71 -1.19 -16.06
N GLN A 223 -1.88 0.10 -16.38
CA GLN A 223 -1.06 0.79 -17.38
C GLN A 223 0.43 0.72 -17.06
N ALA A 224 0.81 0.93 -15.80
CA ALA A 224 2.20 0.83 -15.35
C ALA A 224 2.77 -0.58 -15.53
N PHE A 225 2.03 -1.62 -15.13
CA PHE A 225 2.46 -3.00 -15.27
C PHE A 225 2.46 -3.49 -16.73
N SER A 226 1.62 -2.93 -17.60
CA SER A 226 1.71 -3.15 -19.05
C SER A 226 3.06 -2.68 -19.60
N GLN A 227 3.57 -1.53 -19.15
CA GLN A 227 4.92 -1.06 -19.56
C GLN A 227 6.01 -2.06 -19.13
N VAL A 228 5.89 -2.65 -17.93
CA VAL A 228 6.82 -3.67 -17.43
C VAL A 228 6.76 -4.95 -18.26
N ALA A 229 5.56 -5.40 -18.61
CA ALA A 229 5.36 -6.55 -19.48
C ALA A 229 5.92 -6.32 -20.89
N THR A 230 5.63 -5.16 -21.50
CA THR A 230 6.17 -4.76 -22.80
C THR A 230 7.70 -4.65 -22.79
N ALA A 231 8.29 -4.25 -21.67
CA ALA A 231 9.74 -4.25 -21.47
C ALA A 231 10.36 -5.65 -21.33
N GLY A 232 9.57 -6.73 -21.42
CA GLY A 232 10.07 -8.11 -21.40
C GLY A 232 10.35 -8.66 -20.01
N HIS A 233 9.56 -8.26 -19.00
CA HIS A 233 9.71 -8.76 -17.63
C HIS A 233 8.45 -9.49 -17.16
N ALA A 234 8.61 -10.77 -16.78
CA ALA A 234 7.51 -11.63 -16.29
C ALA A 234 6.76 -11.05 -15.08
N THR A 235 7.44 -10.28 -14.23
CA THR A 235 6.82 -9.59 -13.09
C THR A 235 5.71 -8.62 -13.51
N GLY A 236 5.81 -8.01 -14.70
CA GLY A 236 4.74 -7.18 -15.26
C GLY A 236 3.44 -7.98 -15.43
N HIS A 237 3.54 -9.19 -15.97
CA HIS A 237 2.39 -10.09 -16.12
C HIS A 237 1.83 -10.57 -14.77
N VAL A 238 2.69 -10.90 -13.79
CA VAL A 238 2.24 -11.26 -12.44
C VAL A 238 1.47 -10.13 -11.78
N ASN A 239 1.96 -8.90 -11.91
CA ASN A 239 1.32 -7.75 -11.31
C ASN A 239 0.04 -7.34 -12.04
N LEU A 240 -0.06 -7.52 -13.36
CA LEU A 240 -1.31 -7.43 -14.10
C LEU A 240 -2.34 -8.44 -13.56
N ALA A 241 -1.95 -9.69 -13.33
CA ALA A 241 -2.85 -10.69 -12.75
C ALA A 241 -3.38 -10.27 -11.36
N ARG A 242 -2.56 -9.60 -10.54
CA ARG A 242 -3.00 -9.05 -9.24
C ARG A 242 -4.02 -7.93 -9.40
N VAL A 243 -3.84 -7.05 -10.39
CA VAL A 243 -4.82 -5.99 -10.71
C VAL A 243 -6.13 -6.64 -11.15
N PHE A 244 -6.08 -7.53 -12.13
CA PHE A 244 -7.26 -8.18 -12.68
C PHE A 244 -8.03 -9.01 -11.64
N LEU A 245 -7.33 -9.73 -10.76
CA LEU A 245 -7.95 -10.46 -9.65
C LEU A 245 -8.70 -9.52 -8.70
N ARG A 246 -8.16 -8.32 -8.41
CA ARG A 246 -8.82 -7.33 -7.54
C ARG A 246 -10.01 -6.65 -8.21
N GLU A 247 -9.99 -6.54 -9.54
CA GLU A 247 -11.12 -6.03 -10.34
C GLU A 247 -12.16 -7.11 -10.67
N GLY A 248 -11.89 -8.39 -10.38
CA GLY A 248 -12.76 -9.51 -10.76
C GLY A 248 -12.70 -9.89 -12.25
N ARG A 249 -11.67 -9.43 -12.97
CA ARG A 249 -11.41 -9.68 -14.40
C ARG A 249 -10.65 -11.01 -14.59
N LEU A 250 -11.34 -12.11 -14.32
CA LEU A 250 -10.69 -13.41 -14.14
C LEU A 250 -10.05 -13.97 -15.42
N ASP A 251 -10.65 -13.76 -16.59
CA ASP A 251 -10.10 -14.22 -17.87
C ASP A 251 -8.78 -13.52 -18.23
N GLU A 252 -8.70 -12.21 -17.98
CA GLU A 252 -7.46 -11.46 -18.14
C GLU A 252 -6.41 -11.89 -17.10
N ALA A 253 -6.83 -12.20 -15.86
CA ALA A 253 -5.92 -12.73 -14.84
C ALA A 253 -5.30 -14.08 -15.27
N VAL A 254 -6.10 -15.01 -15.81
CA VAL A 254 -5.60 -16.28 -16.36
C VAL A 254 -4.61 -16.03 -17.51
N THR A 255 -4.95 -15.13 -18.43
CA THR A 255 -4.11 -14.80 -19.58
C THR A 255 -2.76 -14.23 -19.13
N ALA A 256 -2.77 -13.32 -18.16
CA ALA A 256 -1.57 -12.73 -17.59
C ALA A 256 -0.70 -13.77 -16.87
N LEU A 257 -1.29 -14.66 -16.06
CA LEU A 257 -0.54 -15.74 -15.38
C LEU A 257 0.10 -16.70 -16.38
N ARG A 258 -0.60 -17.08 -17.46
CA ARG A 258 -0.02 -17.89 -18.55
C ARG A 258 1.17 -17.21 -19.21
N ALA A 259 1.07 -15.90 -19.47
CA ALA A 259 2.17 -15.12 -20.03
C ALA A 259 3.36 -15.04 -19.07
N ALA A 260 3.13 -14.91 -17.76
CA ALA A 260 4.19 -14.91 -16.75
C ALA A 260 4.97 -16.25 -16.70
N THR A 261 4.27 -17.37 -16.88
CA THR A 261 4.87 -18.72 -16.89
C THR A 261 5.59 -19.04 -18.19
N ALA A 262 5.06 -18.60 -19.33
CA ALA A 262 5.64 -18.84 -20.64
C ALA A 262 6.86 -17.95 -20.96
N HIS A 263 7.18 -16.99 -20.08
CA HIS A 263 8.28 -16.05 -20.28
C HIS A 263 9.66 -16.74 -20.25
N ALA A 264 10.64 -16.22 -20.99
CA ALA A 264 12.00 -16.78 -21.06
C ALA A 264 12.71 -16.79 -19.69
N THR A 265 12.40 -15.81 -18.84
CA THR A 265 12.72 -15.80 -17.41
C THR A 265 11.40 -15.78 -16.65
N PRO A 266 10.83 -16.96 -16.32
CA PRO A 266 9.52 -17.05 -15.69
C PRO A 266 9.49 -16.38 -14.31
N ALA A 267 8.30 -15.96 -13.91
CA ALA A 267 8.05 -15.59 -12.52
C ALA A 267 8.18 -16.82 -11.59
N PRO A 268 8.42 -16.62 -10.28
CA PRO A 268 8.48 -17.74 -9.35
C PRO A 268 7.19 -18.57 -9.36
N ALA A 269 7.31 -19.87 -9.63
CA ALA A 269 6.17 -20.76 -9.84
C ALA A 269 5.18 -20.78 -8.67
N TRP A 270 5.68 -20.71 -7.42
CA TRP A 270 4.81 -20.63 -6.24
C TRP A 270 3.97 -19.35 -6.16
N THR A 271 4.45 -18.24 -6.72
CA THR A 271 3.65 -17.01 -6.81
C THR A 271 2.56 -17.15 -7.86
N VAL A 272 2.88 -17.79 -8.99
CA VAL A 272 1.91 -18.07 -10.05
C VAL A 272 0.84 -19.03 -9.52
N ASP A 273 1.21 -20.16 -8.92
CA ASP A 273 0.26 -21.15 -8.40
C ASP A 273 -0.64 -20.56 -7.33
N TYR A 274 -0.10 -19.76 -6.40
CA TYR A 274 -0.96 -19.06 -5.42
C TYR A 274 -2.01 -18.17 -6.08
N LEU A 275 -1.61 -17.37 -7.08
CA LEU A 275 -2.55 -16.50 -7.81
C LEU A 275 -3.53 -17.30 -8.67
N SER A 276 -3.07 -18.37 -9.32
CA SER A 276 -3.92 -19.31 -10.08
C SER A 276 -4.97 -19.95 -9.18
N GLY A 277 -4.61 -20.36 -7.96
CA GLY A 277 -5.54 -20.92 -7.00
C GLY A 277 -6.64 -19.92 -6.61
N LEU A 278 -6.28 -18.64 -6.40
CA LEU A 278 -7.26 -17.58 -6.14
C LEU A 278 -8.19 -17.34 -7.34
N VAL A 279 -7.64 -17.29 -8.55
CA VAL A 279 -8.42 -17.11 -9.79
C VAL A 279 -9.35 -18.30 -10.01
N ASN A 280 -8.86 -19.52 -9.88
CA ASN A 280 -9.62 -20.76 -10.03
C ASN A 280 -10.75 -20.86 -9.01
N LYS A 281 -10.48 -20.48 -7.75
CA LYS A 281 -11.51 -20.40 -6.71
C LYS A 281 -12.62 -19.42 -7.11
N GLN A 282 -12.27 -18.19 -7.53
CA GLN A 282 -13.27 -17.20 -7.93
C GLN A 282 -14.06 -17.60 -9.20
N ASN A 283 -13.44 -18.36 -10.10
CA ASN A 283 -14.10 -18.93 -11.28
C ASN A 283 -14.96 -20.17 -10.97
N GLY A 284 -14.93 -20.70 -9.74
CA GLY A 284 -15.60 -21.95 -9.38
C GLY A 284 -14.89 -23.22 -9.85
N PHE A 285 -13.66 -23.12 -10.35
CA PHE A 285 -12.79 -24.26 -10.69
C PHE A 285 -12.10 -24.81 -9.43
N LEU A 286 -12.92 -25.29 -8.50
CA LEU A 286 -12.49 -25.63 -7.14
C LEU A 286 -11.42 -26.73 -7.08
N GLU A 287 -11.53 -27.78 -7.91
CA GLU A 287 -10.51 -28.86 -7.95
C GLU A 287 -9.15 -28.37 -8.48
N ALA A 288 -9.16 -27.43 -9.43
CA ALA A 288 -7.94 -26.79 -9.89
C ALA A 288 -7.34 -25.91 -8.77
N ALA A 289 -8.17 -25.17 -8.04
CA ALA A 289 -7.72 -24.39 -6.89
C ALA A 289 -7.11 -25.25 -5.77
N VAL A 290 -7.69 -26.43 -5.48
CA VAL A 290 -7.09 -27.41 -4.55
C VAL A 290 -5.68 -27.81 -5.02
N THR A 291 -5.53 -28.11 -6.31
CA THR A 291 -4.24 -28.50 -6.89
C THR A 291 -3.21 -27.39 -6.72
N ASP A 292 -3.56 -26.17 -7.07
CA ASP A 292 -2.69 -25.00 -7.00
C ASP A 292 -2.27 -24.68 -5.55
N PHE A 293 -3.20 -24.64 -4.60
CA PHE A 293 -2.86 -24.37 -3.20
C PHE A 293 -2.06 -25.50 -2.56
N THR A 294 -2.34 -26.76 -2.92
CA THR A 294 -1.57 -27.92 -2.45
C THR A 294 -0.14 -27.88 -2.97
N ALA A 295 0.07 -27.50 -4.23
CA ALA A 295 1.40 -27.30 -4.81
C ALA A 295 2.23 -26.28 -4.00
N VAL A 296 1.59 -25.18 -3.59
CA VAL A 296 2.21 -24.17 -2.74
C VAL A 296 2.57 -24.75 -1.38
N LEU A 297 1.62 -25.34 -0.65
CA LEU A 297 1.83 -25.83 0.72
C LEU A 297 2.81 -27.00 0.82
N THR A 298 2.89 -27.84 -0.22
CA THR A 298 3.87 -28.94 -0.29
C THR A 298 5.27 -28.47 -0.67
N THR A 299 5.44 -27.19 -0.99
CA THR A 299 6.70 -26.61 -1.46
C THR A 299 7.32 -27.48 -2.56
N GLN A 300 6.51 -27.84 -3.57
CA GLN A 300 6.93 -28.79 -4.61
C GLN A 300 8.07 -28.28 -5.51
N TYR A 301 8.35 -26.98 -5.46
CA TYR A 301 9.31 -26.28 -6.32
C TYR A 301 10.76 -26.49 -5.88
N ASN A 302 11.60 -26.99 -6.78
CA ASN A 302 13.03 -27.22 -6.52
C ASN A 302 13.77 -25.94 -6.14
N ASP A 303 13.54 -24.83 -6.86
CA ASP A 303 14.18 -23.53 -6.55
C ASP A 303 13.79 -23.04 -5.15
N ALA A 304 12.51 -23.15 -4.77
CA ALA A 304 12.06 -22.74 -3.44
C ALA A 304 12.75 -23.54 -2.34
N ARG A 305 12.85 -24.87 -2.49
CA ARG A 305 13.53 -25.75 -1.54
C ARG A 305 15.04 -25.47 -1.45
N GLN A 306 15.70 -25.23 -2.59
CA GLN A 306 17.12 -24.85 -2.61
C GLN A 306 17.38 -23.55 -1.87
N ARG A 307 16.43 -22.61 -1.91
CA ARG A 307 16.47 -21.34 -1.16
C ARG A 307 16.05 -21.47 0.30
N GLY A 308 15.72 -22.68 0.77
CA GLY A 308 15.33 -22.94 2.15
C GLY A 308 13.92 -22.47 2.51
N PHE A 309 13.04 -22.22 1.53
CA PHE A 309 11.65 -21.88 1.82
C PHE A 309 10.87 -23.09 2.34
N ASP A 310 9.98 -22.83 3.29
CA ASP A 310 8.98 -23.75 3.81
C ASP A 310 7.61 -23.07 3.77
N PHE A 311 6.85 -23.35 2.71
CA PHE A 311 5.51 -22.78 2.52
C PHE A 311 4.43 -23.57 3.26
N SER A 312 4.76 -24.70 3.89
CA SER A 312 3.80 -25.48 4.67
C SER A 312 3.26 -24.69 5.87
N LYS A 313 3.89 -23.57 6.24
CA LYS A 313 3.44 -22.70 7.34
C LYS A 313 2.70 -21.45 6.88
N ASP A 314 2.42 -21.28 5.58
CA ASP A 314 1.62 -20.13 5.14
C ASP A 314 0.14 -20.35 5.49
N TYR A 315 -0.27 -19.83 6.64
CA TYR A 315 -1.64 -19.94 7.14
C TYR A 315 -2.69 -19.30 6.21
N ARG A 316 -2.29 -18.34 5.35
CA ARG A 316 -3.22 -17.73 4.39
C ARG A 316 -3.55 -18.73 3.30
N VAL A 317 -2.55 -19.42 2.77
CA VAL A 317 -2.76 -20.48 1.78
C VAL A 317 -3.55 -21.64 2.38
N ARG A 318 -3.28 -22.02 3.64
CA ARG A 318 -4.08 -23.03 4.35
C ARG A 318 -5.54 -22.63 4.50
N ASN A 319 -5.81 -21.38 4.87
CA ASN A 319 -7.18 -20.86 4.94
C ASN A 319 -7.89 -20.90 3.59
N GLU A 320 -7.20 -20.52 2.51
CA GLU A 320 -7.78 -20.61 1.16
C GLU A 320 -8.09 -22.07 0.78
N LEU A 321 -7.15 -22.99 0.98
CA LEU A 321 -7.34 -24.42 0.69
C LEU A 321 -8.50 -25.03 1.52
N ALA A 322 -8.55 -24.73 2.82
CA ALA A 322 -9.63 -25.17 3.70
C ALA A 322 -11.00 -24.66 3.24
N GLY A 323 -11.07 -23.40 2.82
CA GLY A 323 -12.27 -22.81 2.23
C GLY A 323 -12.71 -23.52 0.96
N VAL A 324 -11.79 -23.85 0.06
CA VAL A 324 -12.10 -24.58 -1.18
C VAL A 324 -12.61 -25.99 -0.89
N TYR A 325 -12.00 -26.72 0.06
CA TYR A 325 -12.52 -28.04 0.48
C TYR A 325 -13.92 -27.94 1.07
N PHE A 326 -14.19 -26.89 1.87
CA PHE A 326 -15.53 -26.67 2.41
C PHE A 326 -16.56 -26.34 1.32
N GLU A 327 -16.19 -25.55 0.32
CA GLU A 327 -17.04 -25.26 -0.83
C GLU A 327 -17.35 -26.52 -1.65
N LEU A 328 -16.35 -27.35 -1.95
CA LEU A 328 -16.53 -28.66 -2.60
C LEU A 328 -17.49 -29.55 -1.80
N ALA A 329 -17.33 -29.62 -0.47
CA ALA A 329 -18.23 -30.39 0.38
C ALA A 329 -19.69 -29.91 0.33
N ARG A 330 -19.93 -28.62 0.09
CA ARG A 330 -21.28 -28.07 -0.05
C ARG A 330 -21.93 -28.39 -1.40
N LEU A 331 -21.13 -28.69 -2.43
CA LEU A 331 -21.62 -29.16 -3.73
C LEU A 331 -22.07 -30.62 -3.68
N GLU A 332 -21.50 -31.42 -2.78
CA GLU A 332 -21.87 -32.81 -2.55
C GLU A 332 -23.17 -32.93 -1.72
N ARG A 333 -24.33 -32.88 -2.39
CA ARG A 333 -25.64 -32.73 -1.72
C ARG A 333 -26.46 -34.00 -1.60
N THR A 334 -26.10 -35.08 -2.31
CA THR A 334 -26.91 -36.31 -2.34
C THR A 334 -26.49 -37.30 -1.25
N ALA A 335 -27.39 -38.20 -0.88
CA ALA A 335 -27.12 -39.21 0.14
C ALA A 335 -26.00 -40.18 -0.29
N GLU A 336 -25.93 -40.48 -1.59
CA GLU A 336 -24.91 -41.36 -2.19
C GLU A 336 -23.50 -40.73 -2.13
N ARG A 337 -23.42 -39.41 -1.97
CA ARG A 337 -22.16 -38.65 -1.88
C ARG A 337 -21.81 -38.27 -0.44
N ALA A 338 -22.52 -38.81 0.56
CA ALA A 338 -22.29 -38.49 1.96
C ALA A 338 -20.85 -38.78 2.43
N GLU A 339 -20.26 -39.90 2.01
CA GLU A 339 -18.87 -40.24 2.34
C GLU A 339 -17.87 -39.27 1.69
N ALA A 340 -18.08 -38.94 0.41
CA ALA A 340 -17.23 -37.98 -0.30
C ALA A 340 -17.31 -36.58 0.33
N ARG A 341 -18.52 -36.15 0.70
CA ARG A 341 -18.76 -34.92 1.45
C ARG A 341 -18.02 -34.93 2.78
N GLN A 342 -18.13 -36.02 3.55
CA GLN A 342 -17.46 -36.11 4.86
C GLN A 342 -15.94 -36.03 4.70
N ALA A 343 -15.36 -36.73 3.73
CA ALA A 343 -13.93 -36.68 3.46
C ALA A 343 -13.44 -35.26 3.11
N LEU A 344 -14.24 -34.46 2.38
CA LEU A 344 -13.92 -33.06 2.09
C LEU A 344 -14.02 -32.16 3.33
N LEU A 345 -15.03 -32.38 4.18
CA LEU A 345 -15.15 -31.68 5.47
C LEU A 345 -13.95 -31.98 6.38
N ASP A 346 -13.52 -33.24 6.45
CA ASP A 346 -12.38 -33.65 7.26
C ASP A 346 -11.07 -33.00 6.78
N LYS A 347 -10.89 -32.88 5.46
CA LYS A 347 -9.77 -32.12 4.87
C LYS A 347 -9.83 -30.63 5.24
N ALA A 348 -11.00 -30.00 5.13
CA ALA A 348 -11.17 -28.59 5.53
C ALA A 348 -10.86 -28.37 7.02
N ILE A 349 -11.36 -29.25 7.91
CA ILE A 349 -11.07 -29.22 9.34
C ILE A 349 -9.56 -29.37 9.60
N THR A 350 -8.89 -30.28 8.89
CA THR A 350 -7.44 -30.50 9.03
C THR A 350 -6.65 -29.23 8.72
N GLU A 351 -6.97 -28.58 7.59
CA GLU A 351 -6.27 -27.36 7.17
C GLU A 351 -6.56 -26.16 8.08
N PHE A 352 -7.81 -25.96 8.52
CA PHE A 352 -8.12 -24.91 9.49
C PHE A 352 -7.46 -25.15 10.85
N ASN A 353 -7.40 -26.39 11.34
CA ASN A 353 -6.68 -26.69 12.57
C ASN A 353 -5.17 -26.47 12.41
N ALA A 354 -4.59 -26.78 11.24
CA ALA A 354 -3.20 -26.48 10.95
C ALA A 354 -2.93 -24.96 10.94
N THR A 355 -3.88 -24.15 10.45
CA THR A 355 -3.82 -22.68 10.64
C THR A 355 -3.81 -22.32 12.13
N LEU A 356 -4.70 -22.89 12.94
CA LEU A 356 -4.79 -22.56 14.38
C LEU A 356 -3.58 -23.01 15.21
N VAL A 357 -2.80 -23.98 14.74
CA VAL A 357 -1.50 -24.31 15.34
C VAL A 357 -0.48 -23.17 15.16
N ILE A 358 -0.57 -22.43 14.06
CA ILE A 358 0.34 -21.33 13.71
C ILE A 358 -0.15 -20.02 14.32
N ASP A 359 -1.45 -19.75 14.18
CA ASP A 359 -2.15 -18.56 14.64
C ASP A 359 -3.43 -18.98 15.38
N PRO A 360 -3.35 -19.19 16.72
CA PRO A 360 -4.51 -19.61 17.52
C PRO A 360 -5.66 -18.59 17.54
N GLU A 361 -5.43 -17.36 17.08
CA GLU A 361 -6.43 -16.28 17.05
C GLU A 361 -7.02 -16.07 15.65
N ASN A 362 -6.69 -16.97 14.71
CA ASN A 362 -7.07 -16.80 13.31
C ASN A 362 -8.60 -16.83 13.11
N MET A 363 -9.16 -15.66 12.83
CA MET A 363 -10.60 -15.49 12.69
C MET A 363 -11.21 -16.32 11.56
N THR A 364 -10.51 -16.43 10.43
CA THR A 364 -10.98 -17.17 9.25
C THR A 364 -11.10 -18.66 9.57
N ALA A 365 -10.11 -19.23 10.25
CA ALA A 365 -10.14 -20.63 10.65
C ALA A 365 -11.24 -20.93 11.67
N HIS A 366 -11.40 -20.08 12.70
CA HIS A 366 -12.50 -20.22 13.65
C HIS A 366 -13.88 -20.10 12.98
N TYR A 367 -14.06 -19.16 12.06
CA TYR A 367 -15.31 -19.02 11.32
C TYR A 367 -15.61 -20.26 10.47
N GLY A 368 -14.62 -20.73 9.70
CA GLY A 368 -14.76 -21.92 8.85
C GLY A 368 -15.08 -23.18 9.65
N LEU A 369 -14.38 -23.42 10.76
CA LEU A 369 -14.66 -24.54 11.66
C LEU A 369 -16.06 -24.45 12.29
N ALA A 370 -16.48 -23.27 12.73
CA ALA A 370 -17.84 -23.07 13.23
C ALA A 370 -18.90 -23.43 12.18
N GLN A 371 -18.71 -23.02 10.91
CA GLN A 371 -19.62 -23.37 9.82
C GLN A 371 -19.65 -24.88 9.54
N ILE A 372 -18.49 -25.54 9.57
CA ILE A 372 -18.39 -26.99 9.36
C ILE A 372 -19.09 -27.75 10.50
N TYR A 373 -18.84 -27.40 11.76
CA TYR A 373 -19.45 -28.08 12.89
C TYR A 373 -20.96 -27.84 13.00
N ALA A 374 -21.44 -26.65 12.60
CA ALA A 374 -22.87 -26.40 12.44
C ALA A 374 -23.49 -27.34 11.39
N LEU A 375 -22.77 -27.59 10.30
CA LEU A 375 -23.22 -28.43 9.20
C LEU A 375 -23.24 -29.93 9.56
N THR A 376 -22.34 -30.38 10.43
CA THR A 376 -22.25 -31.78 10.90
C THR A 376 -23.01 -32.06 12.19
N GLY A 377 -23.55 -31.04 12.85
CA GLY A 377 -24.34 -31.16 14.08
C GLY A 377 -23.52 -31.25 15.38
N ASP A 378 -22.24 -30.90 15.35
CA ASP A 378 -21.38 -30.83 16.55
C ASP A 378 -21.55 -29.46 17.24
N SER A 379 -22.66 -29.29 17.95
CA SER A 379 -23.01 -28.00 18.58
C SER A 379 -22.00 -27.53 19.63
N ALA A 380 -21.26 -28.45 20.26
CA ALA A 380 -20.25 -28.10 21.25
C ALA A 380 -19.04 -27.42 20.59
N ARG A 381 -18.48 -28.02 19.53
CA ARG A 381 -17.36 -27.42 18.79
C ARG A 381 -17.77 -26.21 17.98
N GLU A 382 -18.98 -26.22 17.42
CA GLU A 382 -19.56 -25.03 16.79
C GLU A 382 -19.54 -23.85 17.76
N LYS A 383 -20.12 -24.01 18.96
CA LYS A 383 -20.18 -22.93 19.95
C LYS A 383 -18.78 -22.45 20.33
N HIS A 384 -17.85 -23.37 20.58
CA HIS A 384 -16.46 -23.04 20.92
C HIS A 384 -15.81 -22.12 19.88
N HIS A 385 -15.89 -22.47 18.60
CA HIS A 385 -15.29 -21.68 17.54
C HIS A 385 -16.07 -20.39 17.23
N ARG A 386 -17.40 -20.36 17.41
CA ARG A 386 -18.17 -19.12 17.33
C ARG A 386 -17.76 -18.13 18.41
N ASP A 387 -17.58 -18.59 19.65
CA ASP A 387 -17.16 -17.75 20.77
C ASP A 387 -15.74 -17.18 20.53
N LEU A 388 -14.81 -17.99 20.03
CA LEU A 388 -13.46 -17.53 19.69
C LEU A 388 -13.47 -16.57 18.49
N HIS A 389 -14.22 -16.87 17.44
CA HIS A 389 -14.39 -15.94 16.33
C HIS A 389 -14.94 -14.60 16.80
N ALA A 390 -15.96 -14.60 17.66
CA ALA A 390 -16.54 -13.38 18.22
C ALA A 390 -15.56 -12.61 19.11
N ARG A 391 -14.69 -13.31 19.86
CA ARG A 391 -13.64 -12.71 20.69
C ARG A 391 -12.57 -11.99 19.85
N TYR A 392 -12.13 -12.59 18.76
CA TYR A 392 -11.04 -12.07 17.93
C TYR A 392 -11.49 -11.15 16.81
N LYS A 393 -12.77 -11.22 16.41
CA LYS A 393 -13.33 -10.33 15.40
C LYS A 393 -13.28 -8.88 15.87
N PRO A 394 -12.67 -7.96 15.10
CA PRO A 394 -12.78 -6.54 15.37
C PRO A 394 -14.24 -6.09 15.43
N ASP A 395 -14.56 -5.28 16.43
CA ASP A 395 -15.83 -4.57 16.50
C ASP A 395 -15.82 -3.45 15.45
N ASP A 396 -16.42 -3.73 14.29
CA ASP A 396 -16.48 -2.80 13.16
C ASP A 396 -17.20 -1.50 13.54
N ASN A 397 -18.23 -1.56 14.40
CA ASN A 397 -18.97 -0.36 14.81
C ASN A 397 -18.10 0.53 15.71
N ALA A 398 -17.42 -0.07 16.69
CA ALA A 398 -16.51 0.66 17.55
C ALA A 398 -15.33 1.23 16.75
N ARG A 399 -14.78 0.47 15.79
CA ARG A 399 -13.73 0.92 14.87
C ARG A 399 -14.20 2.14 14.06
N ASP A 400 -15.35 2.05 13.42
CA ASP A 400 -15.87 3.10 12.55
C ASP A 400 -16.23 4.35 13.34
N ALA A 401 -16.69 4.21 14.59
CA ALA A 401 -16.89 5.33 15.51
C ALA A 401 -15.58 6.05 15.86
N ALA A 402 -14.52 5.29 16.19
CA ALA A 402 -13.19 5.86 16.47
C ALA A 402 -12.60 6.57 15.24
N ILE A 403 -12.67 5.95 14.05
CA ILE A 403 -12.22 6.57 12.80
C ILE A 403 -13.01 7.86 12.52
N SER A 404 -14.33 7.83 12.67
CA SER A 404 -15.18 9.00 12.44
C SER A 404 -14.87 10.14 13.40
N ALA A 405 -14.57 9.83 14.67
CA ALA A 405 -14.13 10.83 15.64
C ALA A 405 -12.76 11.42 15.26
N ALA A 406 -11.78 10.59 14.91
CA ALA A 406 -10.45 11.03 14.49
C ALA A 406 -10.49 11.97 13.27
N ARG A 407 -11.29 11.61 12.26
CA ARG A 407 -11.49 12.43 11.05
C ARG A 407 -12.06 13.83 11.38
N ARG A 408 -12.86 13.97 12.44
CA ARG A 408 -13.35 15.28 12.91
C ARG A 408 -12.32 16.05 13.74
N HIS A 409 -11.39 15.36 14.40
CA HIS A 409 -10.41 15.99 15.28
C HIS A 409 -9.23 16.64 14.54
N SER A 410 -8.86 16.14 13.35
CA SER A 410 -7.76 16.71 12.56
C SER A 410 -8.12 16.70 11.08
N ALA A 411 -8.21 17.90 10.49
CA ALA A 411 -8.46 18.06 9.06
C ALA A 411 -7.30 17.51 8.22
N ALA A 412 -6.06 17.70 8.67
CA ALA A 412 -4.86 17.18 8.01
C ALA A 412 -4.84 15.64 8.02
N ALA A 413 -5.08 15.03 9.18
CA ALA A 413 -5.12 13.58 9.29
C ALA A 413 -6.30 12.96 8.53
N ASN A 414 -7.46 13.64 8.49
CA ASN A 414 -8.58 13.23 7.65
C ASN A 414 -8.19 13.22 6.16
N ALA A 415 -7.58 14.31 5.67
CA ALA A 415 -7.13 14.39 4.28
C ALA A 415 -6.08 13.32 3.95
N ALA A 416 -5.13 13.08 4.86
CA ALA A 416 -4.12 12.04 4.71
C ALA A 416 -4.69 10.61 4.75
N ALA A 417 -5.90 10.41 5.26
CA ALA A 417 -6.56 9.11 5.38
C ALA A 417 -7.38 8.71 4.14
N ASP A 418 -7.52 9.60 3.16
CA ASP A 418 -8.29 9.32 1.95
C ASP A 418 -7.58 8.34 1.02
N ALA A 419 -8.36 7.68 0.15
CA ALA A 419 -7.82 6.64 -0.72
C ALA A 419 -6.81 7.17 -1.75
N ILE A 420 -6.99 8.43 -2.16
CA ILE A 420 -6.14 9.18 -3.07
C ILE A 420 -5.92 10.55 -2.44
N VAL A 421 -4.66 10.88 -2.13
CA VAL A 421 -4.29 12.13 -1.45
C VAL A 421 -3.45 12.97 -2.38
N ILE A 422 -3.88 14.20 -2.63
CA ILE A 422 -3.13 15.22 -3.38
C ILE A 422 -2.70 16.29 -2.39
N TYR A 423 -1.40 16.43 -2.19
CA TYR A 423 -0.81 17.42 -1.32
C TYR A 423 -0.59 18.74 -2.09
N ASP A 424 -1.22 19.83 -1.64
CA ASP A 424 -1.10 21.15 -2.26
C ASP A 424 0.19 21.86 -1.83
N LEU A 425 1.13 22.05 -2.76
CA LEU A 425 2.41 22.70 -2.47
C LEU A 425 2.29 24.22 -2.27
N HIS A 426 1.17 24.84 -2.60
CA HIS A 426 0.97 26.29 -2.46
C HIS A 426 0.44 26.72 -1.10
N ARG A 427 0.19 25.78 -0.18
CA ARG A 427 -0.41 26.06 1.13
C ARG A 427 0.34 27.14 1.91
N HIS A 428 1.67 27.04 2.00
CA HIS A 428 2.49 28.02 2.74
C HIS A 428 2.62 29.36 2.00
N VAL A 429 2.69 29.34 0.67
CA VAL A 429 2.79 30.55 -0.16
C VAL A 429 1.50 31.38 -0.05
N ARG A 430 0.33 30.71 -0.04
CA ARG A 430 -0.97 31.34 0.16
C ARG A 430 -1.15 31.89 1.58
N ALA A 431 -0.66 31.18 2.61
CA ALA A 431 -0.72 31.66 3.98
C ALA A 431 0.11 32.93 4.21
N ASN A 432 1.30 33.04 3.59
CA ASN A 432 2.20 34.19 3.75
C ASN A 432 1.80 35.41 2.90
N SER A 433 0.99 35.23 1.86
CA SER A 433 0.55 36.32 0.96
C SER A 433 -0.71 37.06 1.44
N GLY A 434 -1.23 36.73 2.63
CA GLY A 434 -2.33 37.49 3.27
C GLY A 434 -3.70 37.42 2.59
N HIS A 435 -3.84 36.65 1.51
CA HIS A 435 -5.14 36.37 0.89
C HIS A 435 -5.76 35.13 1.54
N GLY A 436 -6.52 35.35 2.61
CA GLY A 436 -7.49 34.38 3.11
C GLY A 436 -8.55 34.11 2.04
N ALA A 437 -8.27 33.18 1.13
CA ALA A 437 -9.28 32.65 0.22
C ALA A 437 -10.05 31.56 0.95
N THR A 438 -11.31 31.87 1.26
CA THR A 438 -12.37 30.93 1.61
C THR A 438 -12.26 29.65 0.78
N VAL A 439 -12.01 28.54 1.45
CA VAL A 439 -12.12 27.19 0.89
C VAL A 439 -13.57 26.98 0.46
N SER A 440 -13.83 27.10 -0.85
CA SER A 440 -15.05 26.55 -1.43
C SER A 440 -14.85 25.05 -1.57
N GLN A 441 -15.36 24.28 -0.61
CA GLN A 441 -15.60 22.86 -0.80
C GLN A 441 -16.61 22.67 -1.95
N ARG A 442 -16.17 22.01 -3.03
CA ARG A 442 -17.03 21.23 -3.92
C ARG A 442 -16.29 20.01 -4.41
#